data_AF-A0A521IDA3-F1
#
_entry.id   AF-A0A521IDA3-F1
#
_cell.length_a   1.000
_cell.length_b   1.000
_cell.length_c   1.000
_cell.angle_alpha   90.00
_cell.angle_beta   90.00
_cell.angle_gamma   90.00
#
_symmetry.space_group_name_H-M   'P 1'
#
loop_
_entity.id
_entity.type
_entity.pdbx_description
1 polymer ?
#
loop_
_entity_poly.entity_id
_entity_poly.type
_entity_poly.pdbx_seq_one_letter_code
_entity_poly.pdbx_strand_id
1 'polypeptide(L)'
;MSKVDREPAPEKESCHRSQLFTVRVWLEDLGNGQSEWRSRVQHIPSGEIRYLNEWSMLLAFILEMLSGDSQPTARPEISVDHT
;
A
#
# COMPACT_ATOMS: atom_id res chain seq x y z
N MET A 1 7.75 2.91 56.88
CA MET A 1 6.90 2.31 55.82
C MET A 1 7.06 3.16 54.58
N SER A 2 7.89 2.69 53.64
CA SER A 2 8.25 3.40 52.42
C SER A 2 7.05 3.48 51.48
N LYS A 3 6.80 4.69 50.98
CA LYS A 3 5.87 4.95 49.88
C LYS A 3 6.50 4.30 48.64
N VAL A 4 5.84 3.28 48.11
CA VAL A 4 6.25 2.67 46.83
C VAL A 4 5.82 3.65 45.74
N ASP A 5 6.77 4.46 45.27
CA ASP A 5 6.62 5.20 44.03
C ASP A 5 6.53 4.19 42.89
N ARG A 6 5.31 3.97 42.40
CA ARG A 6 5.06 3.20 41.19
C ARG A 6 5.37 4.12 40.01
N GLU A 7 6.57 4.00 39.47
CA GLU A 7 6.93 4.61 38.19
C GLU A 7 5.90 4.17 37.13
N PRO A 8 5.18 5.08 36.45
CA PRO A 8 4.29 4.68 35.39
C PRO A 8 5.13 4.07 34.27
N ALA A 9 4.79 2.83 33.89
CA ALA A 9 5.41 2.15 32.76
C ALA A 9 5.36 3.06 31.52
N PRO A 10 6.39 3.07 30.65
CA PRO A 10 6.38 3.91 29.47
C PRO A 10 5.12 3.61 28.69
N GLU A 11 4.26 4.61 28.61
CA GLU A 11 3.10 4.62 27.75
C GLU A 11 3.66 4.33 26.37
N LYS A 12 3.34 3.17 25.80
CA LYS A 12 3.70 2.88 24.41
C LYS A 12 2.97 3.94 23.59
N GLU A 13 3.67 5.01 23.26
CA GLU A 13 3.23 6.01 22.30
C GLU A 13 2.85 5.23 21.05
N SER A 14 1.55 5.04 20.83
CA SER A 14 1.06 4.43 19.61
C SER A 14 1.33 5.45 18.52
N CYS A 15 2.48 5.34 17.88
CA CYS A 15 2.77 6.04 16.65
C CYS A 15 1.75 5.54 15.61
N HIS A 16 0.63 6.25 15.50
CA HIS A 16 -0.39 6.00 14.50
C HIS A 16 0.25 6.32 13.14
N ARG A 17 0.80 5.30 12.48
CA ARG A 17 1.34 5.46 11.13
C ARG A 17 0.17 5.68 10.18
N SER A 18 0.05 6.93 9.71
CA SER A 18 -0.87 7.24 8.62
C SER A 18 -0.39 6.57 7.33
N GLN A 19 -1.31 5.98 6.59
CA GLN A 19 -1.07 5.45 5.25
C GLN A 19 -1.57 6.48 4.22
N LEU A 20 -0.77 6.78 3.21
CA LEU A 20 -1.11 7.75 2.17
C LEU A 20 -1.09 7.09 0.80
N PHE A 21 -2.13 7.34 0.01
CA PHE A 21 -2.29 6.76 -1.32
C PHE A 21 -2.58 7.84 -2.36
N THR A 22 -2.18 7.59 -3.60
CA THR A 22 -2.66 8.30 -4.77
C THR A 22 -3.46 7.34 -5.64
N VAL A 23 -4.69 7.70 -5.98
CA VAL A 23 -5.55 6.95 -6.89
C VAL A 23 -5.73 7.78 -8.16
N ARG A 24 -5.44 7.19 -9.31
CA ARG A 24 -5.70 7.77 -10.63
C ARG A 24 -6.69 6.87 -11.35
N VAL A 25 -7.74 7.48 -11.91
CA VAL A 25 -8.74 6.81 -12.74
C VAL A 25 -8.82 7.57 -14.06
N TRP A 26 -8.79 6.86 -15.18
CA TRP A 26 -8.89 7.47 -16.50
C TRP A 26 -9.59 6.52 -17.47
N LEU A 27 -10.22 7.10 -18.49
CA LEU A 27 -10.70 6.35 -19.64
C LEU A 27 -9.54 6.24 -20.63
N GLU A 28 -9.15 5.03 -20.98
CA GLU A 28 -8.12 4.73 -21.96
C GLU A 28 -8.77 4.39 -23.30
N ASP A 29 -8.35 5.05 -24.37
CA ASP A 29 -8.78 4.75 -25.73
C ASP A 29 -7.99 3.53 -26.24
N LEU A 30 -8.71 2.45 -26.57
CA LEU A 30 -8.13 1.21 -27.09
C LEU A 30 -8.14 1.16 -28.63
N GLY A 31 -8.64 2.22 -29.28
CA GLY A 31 -8.88 2.26 -30.71
C GLY A 31 -10.22 1.64 -31.10
N ASN A 32 -10.59 1.77 -32.38
CA ASN A 32 -11.83 1.24 -32.95
C ASN A 32 -13.12 1.70 -32.22
N GLY A 33 -13.09 2.89 -31.62
CA GLY A 33 -14.22 3.43 -30.84
C GLY A 33 -14.44 2.72 -29.51
N GLN A 34 -13.50 1.89 -29.06
CA GLN A 34 -13.54 1.25 -27.76
C GLN A 34 -12.75 2.06 -26.74
N SER A 35 -13.29 2.15 -25.54
CA SER A 35 -12.57 2.77 -24.42
C SER A 35 -12.80 1.95 -23.16
N GLU A 36 -11.76 1.85 -22.34
CA GLU A 36 -11.77 1.07 -21.12
C GLU A 36 -11.42 1.95 -19.92
N TRP A 37 -12.15 1.80 -18.83
CA TRP A 37 -11.79 2.45 -17.58
C TRP A 37 -10.61 1.74 -16.96
N ARG A 38 -9.54 2.50 -16.71
CA ARG A 38 -8.35 2.01 -16.02
C ARG A 38 -8.14 2.77 -14.74
N SER A 39 -7.52 2.09 -13.78
CA SER A 39 -7.11 2.74 -12.56
C SER A 39 -5.75 2.25 -12.06
N ARG A 40 -5.06 3.13 -11.36
CA ARG A 40 -3.77 2.90 -10.74
C ARG A 40 -3.80 3.48 -9.33
N VAL A 41 -3.42 2.66 -8.35
CA VAL A 41 -3.18 3.09 -6.98
C VAL A 41 -1.70 3.01 -6.67
N GLN A 42 -1.19 4.01 -5.94
CA GLN A 42 0.16 4.02 -5.41
C GLN A 42 0.12 4.28 -3.91
N HIS A 43 0.75 3.42 -3.12
CA HIS A 43 1.02 3.67 -1.71
C HIS A 43 2.28 4.52 -1.60
N ILE A 44 2.16 5.72 -1.05
CA ILE A 44 3.25 6.72 -1.03
C ILE A 44 4.40 6.30 -0.11
N PRO A 45 4.16 5.82 1.13
CA PRO A 45 5.24 5.37 2.00
C PRO A 45 6.06 4.19 1.46
N SER A 46 5.41 3.15 0.90
CA SER A 46 6.15 1.97 0.39
C SER A 46 6.61 2.12 -1.06
N GLY A 47 6.01 3.04 -1.82
CA GLY A 47 6.21 3.16 -3.26
C GLY A 47 5.51 2.07 -4.09
N GLU A 48 4.78 1.15 -3.46
CA GLU A 48 4.08 0.07 -4.15
C GLU A 48 2.94 0.61 -5.04
N ILE A 49 2.80 0.03 -6.23
CA ILE A 49 1.83 0.44 -7.25
C ILE A 49 1.02 -0.78 -7.69
N ARG A 50 -0.30 -0.64 -7.77
CA ARG A 50 -1.20 -1.66 -8.33
C ARG A 50 -2.12 -1.04 -9.38
N TYR A 51 -2.35 -1.76 -10.47
CA TYR A 51 -3.40 -1.44 -11.44
C TYR A 51 -4.66 -2.19 -11.04
N LEU A 52 -5.79 -1.49 -11.02
CA LEU A 52 -7.05 -2.05 -10.59
C LEU A 52 -8.08 -1.90 -11.71
N ASN A 53 -8.86 -2.95 -11.89
CA ASN A 53 -10.00 -2.99 -12.80
C ASN A 53 -11.34 -3.00 -12.03
N GLU A 54 -11.28 -3.14 -10.70
CA GLU A 54 -12.43 -3.21 -9.79
C GLU A 54 -12.13 -2.49 -8.47
N TRP A 55 -13.16 -1.91 -7.86
CA TRP A 55 -13.07 -1.20 -6.58
C TRP A 55 -12.76 -2.11 -5.39
N SER A 56 -13.17 -3.38 -5.46
CA SER A 56 -12.86 -4.42 -4.48
C SER A 56 -11.34 -4.55 -4.25
N MET A 57 -10.55 -4.45 -5.31
CA MET A 57 -9.09 -4.53 -5.25
C MET A 57 -8.44 -3.32 -4.55
N LEU A 58 -9.06 -2.14 -4.61
CA LEU A 58 -8.58 -0.97 -3.86
C LEU A 58 -8.74 -1.19 -2.35
N LEU A 59 -9.92 -1.67 -1.94
CA LEU A 59 -10.20 -1.96 -0.53
C LEU A 59 -9.24 -3.03 0.01
N ALA A 60 -9.02 -4.11 -0.76
CA ALA A 60 -8.05 -5.14 -0.39
C ALA A 60 -6.64 -4.55 -0.18
N PHE A 61 -6.19 -3.70 -1.10
CA PHE A 61 -4.87 -3.06 -1.00
C PHE A 61 -4.74 -2.12 0.20
N ILE A 62 -5.78 -1.32 0.50
CA ILE A 62 -5.79 -0.45 1.68
C ILE A 62 -5.72 -1.29 2.96
N LEU A 63 -6.53 -2.36 3.05
CA LEU A 63 -6.54 -3.25 4.22
C LEU A 63 -5.19 -3.94 4.44
N GLU A 64 -4.55 -4.40 3.37
CA GLU A 64 -3.20 -5.01 3.43
C GLU A 64 -2.16 -4.05 4.01
N MET A 65 -2.13 -2.79 3.55
CA MET A 65 -1.20 -1.77 4.05
C MET A 65 -1.52 -1.32 5.48
N LEU A 66 -2.79 -1.38 5.91
CA LEU A 66 -3.19 -1.11 7.29
C LEU A 66 -2.80 -2.25 8.24
N SER A 67 -2.81 -3.50 7.77
CA SER A 67 -2.41 -4.68 8.55
C SER A 67 -0.89 -4.76 8.76
N GLY A 68 -0.09 -4.02 7.99
CA GLY A 68 1.37 -4.03 8.07
C GLY A 68 2.02 -5.22 7.37
N ASP A 69 1.25 -6.03 6.65
CA ASP A 69 1.71 -7.18 5.85
C ASP A 69 2.23 -6.73 4.47
N SER A 70 2.93 -5.60 4.43
CA SER A 70 3.53 -5.05 3.22
C SER A 70 4.78 -5.84 2.86
N GLN A 71 4.63 -7.09 2.44
CA GLN A 71 5.75 -7.80 1.82
C GLN A 71 5.95 -7.19 0.43
N PRO A 72 7.10 -6.55 0.14
CA PRO A 72 7.35 -6.04 -1.19
C PRO A 72 7.39 -7.25 -2.10
N THR A 73 6.39 -7.38 -2.99
CA THR A 73 6.40 -8.37 -4.05
C THR A 73 7.66 -8.09 -4.86
N ALA A 74 8.67 -8.93 -4.63
CA ALA A 74 9.97 -8.78 -5.25
C ALA A 74 9.76 -8.57 -6.75
N ARG A 75 10.35 -7.49 -7.27
CA ARG A 75 10.55 -7.37 -8.71
C ARG A 75 11.19 -8.69 -9.16
N PRO A 76 10.64 -9.40 -10.17
CA PRO A 76 11.43 -10.46 -10.78
C PRO A 76 12.65 -9.75 -11.36
N GLU A 77 13.81 -9.95 -10.74
CA GLU A 77 15.07 -9.67 -11.39
C GLU A 77 15.08 -10.56 -12.62
N ILE A 78 14.87 -9.93 -13.77
CA ILE A 78 15.01 -10.56 -15.07
C ILE A 78 16.48 -10.98 -15.12
N SER A 79 16.74 -12.25 -14.79
CA SER A 79 18.04 -12.87 -15.01
C SER A 79 18.20 -12.98 -16.52
N VAL A 80 18.83 -11.98 -17.11
CA VAL A 80 19.26 -12.03 -18.50
C VAL A 80 20.55 -12.84 -18.48
N ASP A 81 20.43 -14.15 -18.72
CA ASP A 81 21.58 -15.01 -18.94
C ASP A 81 22.37 -14.48 -20.13
N HIS A 82 23.59 -14.01 -19.86
CA HIS A 82 24.61 -13.78 -20.87
C HIS A 82 25.56 -14.97 -20.85
N THR A 83 25.36 -15.94 -21.76
CA THR A 83 26.41 -16.79 -22.37
C THR A 83 25.84 -17.47 -23.61
#